data_AF-A0A9N9HZX1-F1
#
_entry.id   AF-A0A9N9HZX1-F1
#
_cell.length_a   1.000
_cell.length_b   1.000
_cell.length_c   1.000
_cell.angle_alpha   90.00
_cell.angle_beta   90.00
_cell.angle_gamma   90.00
#
_symmetry.space_group_name_H-M   'P 1'
#
loop_
_entity.id
_entity.type
_entity.pdbx_description
1 polymer ?
#
loop_
_entity_poly.entity_id
_entity_poly.type
_entity_poly.pdbx_seq_one_letter_code
_entity_poly.pdbx_strand_id
1 'polypeptide(L)'
;MYPYNCYNGQILSNGKVTQAILDLRGKLCFVVVRLENGVQIDLPVPTIQEISERFFYRKAKTQPDKPARPPNKFFIFRTMFQVAIDNFKLQVPIVSSLASEVWRKCTPEVIEIFTKLSNIAKMEHGKLNPGY
;
A
#
# COMPACT_ATOMS: atom_id res chain seq x y z
N MET A 1 -7.58 6.19 19.12
CA MET A 1 -7.90 4.75 19.27
C MET A 1 -9.15 4.49 18.45
N TYR A 2 -9.04 3.77 17.32
CA TYR A 2 -10.21 3.37 16.54
C TYR A 2 -10.66 1.97 17.00
N PRO A 3 -11.97 1.71 17.12
CA PRO A 3 -12.49 0.46 17.67
C PRO A 3 -12.16 -0.71 16.73
N TYR A 4 -11.55 -1.75 17.29
CA TYR A 4 -11.19 -2.98 16.58
C TYR A 4 -12.42 -3.90 16.53
N ASN A 5 -13.17 -3.85 15.42
CA ASN A 5 -14.05 -4.95 15.07
C ASN A 5 -13.19 -6.12 14.54
N CYS A 6 -13.23 -7.25 15.22
CA CYS A 6 -12.63 -8.50 14.76
C CYS A 6 -13.38 -9.03 13.54
N TYR A 7 -13.00 -8.59 12.35
CA TYR A 7 -13.52 -9.16 11.12
C TYR A 7 -12.83 -10.49 10.80
N ASN A 8 -13.61 -11.55 10.57
CA ASN A 8 -13.11 -12.84 10.12
C ASN A 8 -12.37 -12.70 8.77
N GLY A 9 -11.13 -13.20 8.68
CA GLY A 9 -10.33 -13.17 7.44
C GLY A 9 -11.02 -13.82 6.23
N GLN A 10 -11.95 -14.75 6.45
CA GLN A 10 -12.79 -15.35 5.41
C GLN A 10 -13.65 -14.34 4.64
N ILE A 11 -14.02 -13.23 5.28
CA ILE A 11 -14.86 -12.19 4.68
C ILE A 11 -14.08 -11.42 3.61
N LEU A 12 -12.77 -11.22 3.80
CA LEU A 12 -11.91 -10.59 2.80
C LEU A 12 -11.49 -11.54 1.68
N SER A 13 -11.24 -12.82 2.00
CA SER A 13 -10.76 -13.79 1.01
C SER A 13 -11.82 -14.16 -0.02
N ASN A 14 -13.09 -14.07 0.35
CA ASN A 14 -14.21 -14.47 -0.51
C ASN A 14 -14.90 -13.29 -1.21
N GLY A 15 -14.58 -12.04 -0.83
CA GLY A 15 -15.20 -10.86 -1.42
C GLY A 15 -14.48 -10.43 -2.68
N LYS A 16 -15.17 -10.42 -3.82
CA LYS A 16 -14.64 -9.84 -5.07
C LYS A 16 -14.49 -8.33 -4.95
N VAL A 17 -13.38 -7.78 -5.44
CA VAL A 17 -13.16 -6.34 -5.46
C VAL A 17 -14.03 -5.70 -6.54
N THR A 18 -14.94 -4.81 -6.13
CA THR A 18 -15.82 -4.09 -7.04
C THR A 18 -15.22 -2.76 -7.48
N GLN A 19 -14.60 -2.04 -6.55
CA GLN A 19 -14.09 -0.69 -6.78
C GLN A 19 -12.91 -0.36 -5.86
N ALA A 20 -11.97 0.44 -6.37
CA ALA A 20 -10.92 1.07 -5.57
C ALA A 20 -10.73 2.52 -6.04
N ILE A 21 -11.26 3.47 -5.27
CA ILE A 21 -11.31 4.90 -5.65
C ILE A 21 -10.55 5.76 -4.64
N LEU A 22 -10.14 6.94 -5.10
CA LEU A 22 -9.60 7.95 -4.21
C LEU A 22 -10.72 8.68 -3.46
N ASP A 23 -10.54 8.85 -2.16
CA ASP A 23 -11.44 9.59 -1.29
C ASP A 23 -10.66 10.63 -0.48
N LEU A 24 -11.12 11.88 -0.53
CA LEU A 24 -10.49 13.02 0.13
C LEU A 24 -11.30 13.41 1.35
N ARG A 25 -10.75 13.16 2.54
CA ARG A 25 -11.38 13.44 3.83
C ARG A 25 -10.61 14.57 4.52
N GLY A 26 -10.92 15.80 4.12
CA GLY A 26 -10.21 16.99 4.59
C GLY A 26 -8.76 16.99 4.12
N LYS A 27 -7.81 16.99 5.06
CA LYS A 27 -6.36 16.94 4.75
C LYS A 27 -5.84 15.52 4.49
N LEU A 28 -6.66 14.50 4.73
CA LEU A 28 -6.27 13.09 4.59
C LEU A 28 -6.83 12.51 3.30
N CYS A 29 -6.03 11.65 2.67
CA CYS A 29 -6.39 10.98 1.44
C CYS A 29 -6.39 9.47 1.66
N PHE A 30 -7.45 8.81 1.19
CA PHE A 30 -7.65 7.37 1.33
C PHE A 30 -7.90 6.75 -0.04
N VAL A 31 -7.43 5.53 -0.24
CA VAL A 31 -7.97 4.64 -1.26
C VAL A 31 -9.07 3.83 -0.60
N VAL A 32 -10.31 4.04 -1.02
CA VAL A 32 -11.46 3.30 -0.51
C VAL A 32 -11.69 2.11 -1.42
N VAL A 33 -11.48 0.92 -0.87
CA VAL A 33 -11.71 -0.36 -1.54
C VAL A 33 -13.06 -0.89 -1.10
N ARG A 34 -13.91 -1.23 -2.07
CA ARG A 34 -15.21 -1.86 -1.82
C ARG A 34 -15.21 -3.28 -2.36
N LEU A 35 -15.74 -4.19 -1.56
CA LEU A 35 -15.99 -5.57 -1.94
C LEU A 35 -17.49 -5.78 -2.21
N GLU A 36 -17.82 -6.79 -3.00
CA GLU A 36 -19.21 -7.11 -3.36
C GLU A 36 -20.08 -7.49 -2.14
N ASN A 37 -19.47 -8.03 -1.10
CA ASN A 37 -20.14 -8.42 0.15
C ASN A 37 -20.39 -7.22 1.10
N GLY A 38 -20.22 -5.98 0.62
CA GLY A 38 -20.46 -4.76 1.39
C GLY A 38 -19.31 -4.32 2.29
N VAL A 39 -18.20 -5.06 2.31
CA VAL A 39 -17.02 -4.69 3.10
C VAL A 39 -16.30 -3.52 2.45
N GLN A 40 -15.92 -2.55 3.27
CA GLN A 40 -15.10 -1.41 2.87
C GLN A 40 -13.77 -1.45 3.60
N ILE A 41 -12.68 -1.20 2.87
CA ILE A 41 -11.33 -1.07 3.42
C ILE A 41 -10.86 0.33 3.08
N ASP A 42 -10.57 1.12 4.12
CA ASP A 42 -10.01 2.44 3.97
C ASP A 42 -8.49 2.34 4.08
N LEU A 43 -7.81 2.49 2.95
CA LEU A 43 -6.36 2.47 2.87
C LEU A 43 -5.82 3.90 2.93
N PRO A 44 -5.13 4.32 4.01
CA PRO A 44 -4.52 5.64 4.04
C PRO A 44 -3.44 5.76 2.96
N VAL A 45 -3.48 6.83 2.18
CA VAL A 45 -2.39 7.20 1.28
C VAL A 45 -1.23 7.70 2.14
N PRO A 46 -0.04 7.08 2.04
CA PRO A 46 1.07 7.44 2.90
C PRO A 46 1.62 8.81 2.53
N THR A 47 2.08 9.52 3.55
CA THR A 47 2.88 10.74 3.40
C THR A 47 4.27 10.41 2.87
N ILE A 48 4.96 11.43 2.36
CA ILE A 48 6.37 11.32 1.94
C ILE A 48 7.26 10.86 3.10
N GLN A 49 7.00 11.36 4.31
CA GLN A 49 7.75 10.98 5.50
C GLN A 49 7.58 9.49 5.83
N GLU A 50 6.35 8.98 5.81
CA GLU A 50 6.09 7.55 6.07
C GLU A 50 6.74 6.63 5.02
N ILE A 51 6.77 7.06 3.75
CA ILE A 51 7.51 6.33 2.70
C ILE A 51 9.00 6.30 3.03
N SER A 52 9.55 7.44 3.45
CA SER A 52 10.97 7.56 3.77
C SER A 52 11.38 6.62 4.90
N GLU A 53 10.64 6.66 6.01
CA GLU A 53 10.86 5.82 7.18
C GLU A 53 10.70 4.33 6.85
N ARG A 54 9.72 3.97 6.02
CA ARG A 54 9.44 2.56 5.70
C ARG A 54 10.42 1.95 4.70
N PHE A 55 10.93 2.71 3.74
CA PHE A 55 11.65 2.13 2.59
C PHE A 55 13.11 2.56 2.44
N PHE A 56 13.49 3.77 2.84
CA PHE A 56 14.81 4.31 2.43
C PHE A 56 15.98 3.73 3.22
N TYR A 57 15.74 3.31 4.46
CA TYR A 57 16.77 2.77 5.34
C TYR A 57 16.91 1.23 5.24
N ARG A 58 16.23 0.60 4.27
CA ARG A 58 16.29 -0.86 4.11
C ARG A 58 17.51 -1.29 3.32
N LYS A 59 18.18 -2.33 3.81
CA LYS A 59 19.24 -3.05 3.10
C LYS A 59 18.64 -4.11 2.17
N ALA A 60 19.31 -4.41 1.06
CA ALA A 60 18.88 -5.46 0.15
C ALA A 60 18.99 -6.83 0.85
N LYS A 61 17.94 -7.65 0.79
CA LYS A 61 17.89 -8.95 1.48
C LYS A 61 18.99 -9.92 1.02
N THR A 62 19.36 -9.87 -0.25
CA THR A 62 20.34 -10.77 -0.87
C THR A 62 21.76 -10.19 -0.89
N GLN A 63 21.91 -8.88 -0.68
CA GLN A 63 23.20 -8.18 -0.66
C GLN A 63 23.15 -7.14 0.48
N PRO A 64 23.40 -7.56 1.74
CA PRO A 64 23.21 -6.71 2.91
C PRO A 64 24.08 -5.43 2.92
N ASP A 65 25.17 -5.43 2.15
CA ASP A 65 26.07 -4.28 2.00
C ASP A 65 25.54 -3.22 1.02
N LYS A 66 24.47 -3.53 0.29
CA LYS A 66 23.85 -2.61 -0.67
C LYS A 66 22.49 -2.11 -0.18
N PRO A 67 22.14 -0.85 -0.48
CA PRO A 67 20.80 -0.35 -0.21
C PRO A 67 19.76 -1.15 -1.01
N ALA A 68 18.57 -1.33 -0.43
CA ALA A 68 17.45 -1.91 -1.13
C ALA A 68 16.97 -0.94 -2.21
N ARG A 69 16.62 -1.46 -3.39
CA ARG A 69 16.09 -0.64 -4.48
C ARG A 69 14.90 0.22 -4.01
N PRO A 70 14.76 1.46 -4.51
CA PRO A 70 13.61 2.29 -4.18
C PRO A 70 12.30 1.60 -4.60
N PRO A 71 11.24 1.72 -3.79
CA PRO A 71 9.99 1.02 -4.04
C PRO A 71 9.27 1.57 -5.27
N ASN A 72 8.73 0.67 -6.10
CA ASN A 72 7.82 1.06 -7.17
C ASN A 72 6.42 1.37 -6.63
N LYS A 73 5.59 2.05 -7.44
CA LYS A 73 4.23 2.46 -7.08
C LYS A 73 3.34 1.35 -6.51
N PHE A 74 3.41 0.15 -7.09
CA PHE A 74 2.63 -1.00 -6.62
C PHE A 74 3.17 -1.53 -5.28
N PHE A 75 4.48 -1.52 -5.07
CA PHE A 75 5.08 -1.97 -3.81
C PHE A 75 4.71 -1.04 -2.64
N ILE A 76 4.67 0.27 -2.87
CA ILE A 76 4.17 1.25 -1.90
C ILE A 76 2.71 0.95 -1.58
N PHE A 77 1.86 0.83 -2.61
CA PHE A 77 0.44 0.50 -2.46
C PHE A 77 0.22 -0.78 -1.66
N ARG A 78 0.87 -1.88 -2.05
CA ARG A 78 0.75 -3.19 -1.38
C ARG A 78 1.17 -3.12 0.08
N THR A 79 2.23 -2.39 0.39
CA THR A 79 2.72 -2.26 1.77
C THR A 79 1.68 -1.57 2.65
N MET A 80 1.07 -0.50 2.13
CA MET A 80 0.02 0.21 2.86
C MET A 80 -1.24 -0.63 2.96
N PHE A 81 -1.62 -1.33 1.89
CA PHE A 81 -2.75 -2.24 1.88
C PHE A 81 -2.61 -3.32 2.96
N GLN A 82 -1.44 -3.95 3.05
CA GLN A 82 -1.15 -4.95 4.07
C GLN A 82 -1.32 -4.40 5.49
N VAL A 83 -0.95 -3.14 5.76
CA VAL A 83 -1.17 -2.49 7.05
C VAL A 83 -2.67 -2.32 7.33
N ALA A 84 -3.44 -1.87 6.32
CA ALA A 84 -4.88 -1.65 6.47
C ALA A 84 -5.66 -2.94 6.77
N ILE A 85 -5.15 -4.09 6.31
CA ILE A 85 -5.78 -5.40 6.52
C ILE A 85 -5.02 -6.32 7.50
N ASP A 86 -4.05 -5.80 8.26
CA ASP A 86 -3.24 -6.64 9.16
C ASP A 86 -4.07 -7.31 10.26
N ASN A 87 -5.16 -6.65 10.68
CA ASN A 87 -6.08 -7.17 11.68
C ASN A 87 -6.79 -8.47 11.26
N PHE A 88 -6.85 -8.76 9.95
CA PHE A 88 -7.48 -9.97 9.42
C PHE A 88 -6.55 -11.19 9.42
N LYS A 89 -5.26 -11.00 9.79
CA LYS A 89 -4.25 -12.06 9.93
C LYS A 89 -4.18 -13.02 8.73
N LEU A 90 -4.34 -12.46 7.52
CA LEU A 90 -4.28 -13.21 6.28
C LEU A 90 -2.85 -13.66 5.96
N GLN A 91 -2.72 -14.83 5.33
CA GLN A 91 -1.43 -15.31 4.85
C GLN A 91 -0.88 -14.39 3.74
N VAL A 92 0.45 -14.24 3.69
CA VAL A 92 1.15 -13.36 2.73
C VAL A 92 0.75 -13.59 1.26
N PRO A 93 0.58 -14.84 0.77
CA PRO A 93 0.12 -15.07 -0.60
C PRO A 93 -1.27 -14.48 -0.86
N ILE A 94 -2.19 -14.61 0.09
CA ILE A 94 -3.57 -14.09 -0.01
C ILE A 94 -3.54 -12.55 -0.07
N VAL A 95 -2.77 -11.91 0.82
CA VAL A 95 -2.57 -10.45 0.80
C VAL A 95 -2.01 -9.98 -0.55
N SER A 96 -1.06 -10.72 -1.10
CA SER A 96 -0.41 -10.39 -2.38
C SER A 96 -1.40 -10.46 -3.54
N SER A 97 -2.18 -11.53 -3.61
CA SER A 97 -3.22 -11.72 -4.62
C SER A 97 -4.30 -10.65 -4.53
N LEU A 98 -4.81 -10.38 -3.33
CA LEU A 98 -5.84 -9.36 -3.11
C LEU A 98 -5.32 -7.96 -3.46
N ALA A 99 -4.13 -7.58 -3.01
CA ALA A 99 -3.53 -6.30 -3.38
C ALA A 99 -3.39 -6.14 -4.91
N SER A 100 -3.07 -7.21 -5.62
CA SER A 100 -2.94 -7.21 -7.08
C SER A 100 -4.31 -7.06 -7.76
N GLU A 101 -5.35 -7.69 -7.22
CA GLU A 101 -6.72 -7.49 -7.67
C GLU A 101 -7.19 -6.05 -7.46
N VAL A 102 -7.03 -5.52 -6.25
CA VAL A 102 -7.40 -4.14 -5.92
C VAL A 102 -6.66 -3.16 -6.83
N TRP A 103 -5.35 -3.35 -7.04
CA TRP A 103 -4.56 -2.49 -7.90
C TRP A 103 -5.07 -2.43 -9.34
N ARG A 104 -5.55 -3.55 -9.90
CA ARG A 104 -6.15 -3.59 -11.25
C ARG A 104 -7.50 -2.87 -11.31
N LYS A 105 -8.15 -2.63 -10.17
CA LYS A 105 -9.44 -1.94 -10.03
C LYS A 105 -9.27 -0.49 -9.56
N CYS A 106 -8.05 -0.05 -9.30
CA CYS A 106 -7.75 1.33 -8.94
C CYS A 106 -8.07 2.28 -10.10
N THR A 107 -8.66 3.42 -9.77
CA THR A 107 -8.87 4.50 -10.75
C THR A 107 -7.54 5.16 -11.15
N PRO A 108 -7.49 5.87 -12.29
CA PRO A 108 -6.29 6.57 -12.73
C PRO A 108 -5.71 7.53 -11.68
N GLU A 109 -6.56 8.20 -10.89
CA GLU A 109 -6.15 9.13 -9.83
C GLU A 109 -5.35 8.43 -8.73
N VAL A 110 -5.78 7.22 -8.34
CA VAL A 110 -5.04 6.39 -7.39
C VAL A 110 -3.67 6.02 -8.00
N ILE A 111 -3.66 5.56 -9.25
CA ILE A 111 -2.40 5.20 -9.94
C ILE A 111 -1.46 6.41 -10.03
N GLU A 112 -1.98 7.60 -10.28
CA GLU A 112 -1.20 8.84 -10.38
C GLU A 112 -0.56 9.19 -9.03
N ILE A 113 -1.32 9.14 -7.93
CA ILE A 113 -0.79 9.42 -6.59
C ILE A 113 0.35 8.47 -6.24
N PHE A 114 0.17 7.16 -6.41
CA PHE A 114 1.23 6.20 -6.12
C PHE A 114 2.41 6.31 -7.10
N THR A 115 2.18 6.82 -8.31
CA THR A 115 3.27 7.17 -9.25
C THR A 115 4.09 8.35 -8.72
N LYS A 116 3.44 9.43 -8.25
CA LYS A 116 4.13 10.57 -7.61
C LYS A 116 4.95 10.12 -6.41
N LEU A 117 4.35 9.32 -5.53
CA LEU A 117 5.02 8.75 -4.36
C LEU A 117 6.24 7.89 -4.73
N SER A 118 6.15 7.06 -5.77
CA SER A 118 7.29 6.27 -6.25
C SER A 118 8.41 7.14 -6.84
N ASN A 119 8.08 8.21 -7.54
CA ASN A 119 9.08 9.13 -8.09
C ASN A 119 9.83 9.87 -6.98
N ILE A 120 9.12 10.32 -5.95
CA ILE A 120 9.72 10.92 -4.74
C ILE A 120 10.63 9.90 -4.06
N ALA A 121 10.15 8.66 -3.90
CA ALA A 121 10.94 7.58 -3.32
C ALA A 121 12.26 7.32 -4.07
N LYS A 122 12.23 7.32 -5.40
CA LYS A 122 13.44 7.19 -6.24
C LYS A 122 14.39 8.36 -6.06
N MET A 123 13.86 9.59 -6.06
CA MET A 123 14.65 10.82 -5.93
C MET A 123 15.37 10.86 -4.58
N GLU A 124 14.66 10.64 -3.48
CA GLU A 124 15.23 10.65 -2.13
C GLU A 124 16.22 9.50 -1.93
N HIS A 125 15.91 8.30 -2.44
CA HIS A 125 16.85 7.18 -2.41
C HIS A 125 18.18 7.52 -3.13
N GLY A 126 18.12 8.20 -4.28
CA GLY A 126 19.30 8.63 -5.03
C GLY A 126 20.14 9.68 -4.29
N LYS A 127 19.50 10.57 -3.51
CA LYS A 127 20.21 11.52 -2.63
C LYS A 127 20.94 10.81 -1.50
N LEU A 128 20.30 9.81 -0.89
CA LEU A 128 20.86 9.06 0.24
C LEU A 128 21.95 8.06 -0.17
N ASN A 129 21.90 7.57 -1.40
CA ASN A 129 22.84 6.58 -1.93
C ASN A 129 23.47 7.07 -3.25
N PRO A 130 24.39 8.06 -3.22
CA PRO A 130 25.03 8.57 -4.42
C PRO A 130 25.80 7.46 -5.16
N GLY A 131 25.55 7.32 -6.47
CA GLY A 131 26.24 6.32 -7.31
C GLY A 131 25.60 4.93 -7.34
N TYR A 132 24.42 4.75 -6.73
CA TYR A 132 23.58 3.54 -6.86
C TYR A 132 22.55 3.66 -7.97
#